data_AF-G7WDN2-F1
#
_entry.id   AF-G7WDN2-F1
#
_cell.length_a   1.000
_cell.length_b   1.000
_cell.length_c   1.000
_cell.angle_alpha   90.00
_cell.angle_beta   90.00
_cell.angle_gamma   90.00
#
_symmetry.space_group_name_H-M   'P 1'
#
loop_
_entity.id
_entity.type
_entity.pdbx_description
1 polymer ?
#
loop_
_entity_poly.entity_id
_entity_poly.type
_entity_poly.pdbx_seq_one_letter_code
_entity_poly.pdbx_strand_id
1 'polypeptide(L)'
;MVKWITVLLVEPGKTPDIRQMPNNLKAFELTVGGYPEIVESIRPGCFIFYNGVQPLPQKSLSRADFEGTFIILRVDPPELVSLTQEDIDILSQAYQ
;
A
#
# COMPACT_ATOMS: atom_id res chain seq x y z
N MET A 1 3.37 23.06 -4.32
CA MET A 1 4.31 22.02 -4.77
C MET A 1 3.74 20.68 -4.35
N VAL A 2 3.69 19.68 -5.24
CA VAL A 2 3.14 18.35 -4.91
C VAL A 2 4.23 17.56 -4.17
N LYS A 3 3.95 17.06 -2.97
CA LYS A 3 4.85 16.16 -2.22
C LYS A 3 4.80 14.79 -2.90
N TRP A 4 5.96 14.18 -3.14
CA TRP A 4 6.07 12.83 -3.70
C TRP A 4 6.53 11.86 -2.61
N ILE A 5 6.01 10.64 -2.64
CA ILE A 5 6.38 9.58 -1.70
C ILE A 5 6.73 8.30 -2.46
N THR A 6 7.63 7.52 -1.86
CA THR A 6 7.93 6.16 -2.30
C THR A 6 6.94 5.20 -1.63
N VAL A 7 6.27 4.38 -2.44
CA VAL A 7 5.32 3.35 -2.03
C VAL A 7 5.75 2.00 -2.59
N LEU A 8 5.16 0.94 -2.06
CA LEU A 8 5.23 -0.39 -2.64
C LEU A 8 3.92 -0.69 -3.36
N LEU A 9 3.96 -0.87 -4.68
CA LEU A 9 2.81 -1.23 -5.50
C LEU A 9 2.76 -2.74 -5.65
N VAL A 10 1.59 -3.33 -5.39
CA VAL A 10 1.41 -4.78 -5.50
C VAL A 10 0.26 -5.06 -6.45
N GLU A 11 0.57 -5.69 -7.60
CA GLU A 11 -0.39 -6.03 -8.64
C GLU A 11 -0.68 -7.56 -8.64
N PRO A 12 -1.79 -8.02 -9.23
CA PRO A 12 -2.07 -9.45 -9.41
C PRO A 12 -1.00 -10.18 -10.20
N GLY A 13 -0.43 -11.24 -9.62
CA GLY A 13 0.53 -12.11 -10.28
C GLY A 13 1.90 -11.48 -10.56
N LYS A 14 2.21 -10.32 -9.97
CA LYS A 14 3.50 -9.64 -10.11
C LYS A 14 4.17 -9.49 -8.76
N THR A 15 5.51 -9.50 -8.77
CA THR A 15 6.30 -9.10 -7.61
C THR A 15 6.03 -7.63 -7.27
N PRO A 16 6.03 -7.26 -5.99
CA PRO A 16 5.92 -5.87 -5.56
C PRO A 16 6.92 -4.94 -6.26
N ASP A 17 6.44 -3.77 -6.69
CA ASP A 17 7.20 -2.75 -7.41
C ASP A 17 7.39 -1.50 -6.55
N ILE A 18 8.60 -0.96 -6.51
CA ILE A 18 8.90 0.29 -5.78
C ILE A 18 8.54 1.45 -6.69
N ARG A 19 7.60 2.29 -6.26
CA ARG A 19 7.08 3.37 -7.10
C ARG A 19 7.07 4.71 -6.38
N GLN A 20 7.43 5.77 -7.08
CA GLN A 20 7.17 7.14 -6.63
C GLN A 20 5.83 7.62 -7.15
N MET A 21 5.05 8.26 -6.30
CA MET A 21 3.78 8.86 -6.69
C MET A 21 3.43 10.12 -5.90
N PRO A 22 2.53 10.97 -6.42
CA PRO A 22 2.01 12.11 -5.68
C PRO A 22 1.35 11.69 -4.36
N ASN A 23 1.70 12.37 -3.28
CA ASN A 23 1.09 12.19 -1.97
C ASN A 23 -0.26 12.91 -1.92
N ASN A 24 -1.27 12.31 -2.54
CA ASN A 24 -2.66 12.75 -2.45
C ASN A 24 -3.61 11.60 -2.73
N LEU A 25 -4.82 11.70 -2.17
CA LEU A 25 -5.86 10.68 -2.30
C LEU A 25 -6.17 10.32 -3.76
N LYS A 26 -6.17 11.32 -4.66
CA LYS A 26 -6.53 11.10 -6.07
C LYS A 26 -5.55 10.18 -6.79
N ALA A 27 -4.26 10.30 -6.51
CA ALA A 27 -3.24 9.40 -7.06
C ALA A 27 -3.43 7.96 -6.56
N PHE A 28 -3.83 7.79 -5.29
CA PHE A 28 -4.09 6.48 -4.71
C PHE A 28 -5.34 5.83 -5.31
N GLU A 29 -6.47 6.57 -5.39
CA GLU A 29 -7.72 6.13 -6.03
C GLU A 29 -7.48 5.59 -7.44
N LEU A 30 -6.76 6.36 -8.26
CA LEU A 30 -6.44 6.00 -9.64
C LEU A 30 -5.55 4.75 -9.73
N THR A 31 -4.71 4.51 -8.73
CA THR A 31 -3.77 3.39 -8.72
C THR A 31 -4.41 2.09 -8.25
N VAL A 32 -5.24 2.14 -7.21
CA VAL A 32 -5.93 0.94 -6.67
C VAL A 32 -7.20 0.62 -7.46
N GLY A 33 -7.68 1.54 -8.29
CA GLY A 33 -8.81 1.34 -9.19
C GLY A 33 -10.18 1.41 -8.49
N GLY A 34 -10.36 2.34 -7.56
CA GLY A 34 -11.62 2.48 -6.84
C GLY A 34 -11.56 3.40 -5.64
N TYR A 35 -12.46 3.17 -4.68
CA TYR A 35 -12.46 3.90 -3.41
C TYR A 35 -11.45 3.23 -2.45
N PRO A 36 -10.36 3.94 -2.09
CA PRO A 36 -9.32 3.36 -1.26
C PRO A 36 -9.82 3.19 0.17
N GLU A 37 -9.75 1.97 0.67
CA GLU A 37 -9.81 1.68 2.09
C GLU A 37 -8.41 1.46 2.66
N ILE A 38 -8.27 1.66 3.96
CA ILE A 38 -6.99 1.63 4.66
C ILE A 38 -7.04 0.54 5.74
N VAL A 39 -6.05 -0.34 5.73
CA VAL A 39 -5.81 -1.31 6.80
C VAL A 39 -4.34 -1.31 7.20
N GLU A 40 -4.05 -1.71 8.43
CA GLU A 40 -2.68 -1.85 8.89
C GLU A 40 -2.00 -3.05 8.20
N SER A 41 -0.74 -2.89 7.80
CA SER A 41 0.07 -3.99 7.27
C SER A 41 0.69 -4.80 8.41
N ILE A 42 1.44 -5.85 8.08
CA ILE A 42 2.25 -6.57 9.07
C ILE A 42 3.41 -5.72 9.67
N ARG A 43 3.76 -4.59 9.04
CA ARG A 43 4.84 -3.69 9.47
C ARG A 43 4.24 -2.49 10.20
N PRO A 44 4.58 -2.27 11.49
CA PRO A 44 4.05 -1.13 12.25
C PRO A 44 4.29 0.22 11.57
N GLY A 45 3.24 1.04 11.51
CA GLY A 45 3.25 2.34 10.84
C GLY A 45 3.17 2.27 9.32
N CYS A 46 3.09 1.08 8.72
CA CYS A 46 2.81 0.90 7.30
C CYS A 46 1.37 0.43 7.09
N PHE A 47 0.70 1.03 6.12
CA PHE A 47 -0.71 0.82 5.83
C PHE A 47 -0.90 0.42 4.38
N ILE A 48 -1.89 -0.42 4.15
CA ILE A 48 -2.30 -0.90 2.83
C ILE A 48 -3.51 -0.10 2.40
N PHE A 49 -3.40 0.53 1.23
CA PHE A 49 -4.50 1.15 0.52
C PHE A 49 -4.94 0.22 -0.59
N TYR A 50 -6.19 -0.22 -0.55
CA TYR A 50 -6.77 -1.18 -1.49
C TYR A 50 -8.17 -0.75 -1.91
N ASN A 51 -8.74 -1.40 -2.92
CA ASN A 51 -10.11 -1.16 -3.32
C ASN A 51 -11.10 -1.86 -2.36
N GLY A 52 -11.87 -1.08 -1.58
CA GLY A 52 -12.75 -1.56 -0.51
C GLY A 52 -14.01 -2.34 -0.92
N VAL A 53 -14.11 -2.80 -2.17
CA VAL A 53 -15.32 -3.48 -2.67
C VAL A 53 -15.57 -4.82 -1.98
N GLN A 54 -14.51 -5.48 -1.50
CA GLN A 54 -14.60 -6.78 -0.85
C GLN A 54 -14.10 -6.72 0.59
N PRO A 55 -14.81 -7.37 1.52
CA PRO A 55 -14.39 -7.42 2.92
C PRO A 55 -13.13 -8.27 3.07
N LEU A 56 -12.18 -7.75 3.84
CA LEU A 56 -10.97 -8.48 4.22
C LEU A 56 -11.21 -9.37 5.44
N PRO A 57 -10.46 -10.47 5.58
CA PRO A 57 -10.61 -11.37 6.72
C PRO A 57 -10.03 -10.74 8.01
N GLN A 58 -10.60 -11.08 9.17
CA GLN A 58 -10.13 -10.60 10.48
C GLN A 58 -8.91 -11.39 10.98
N LYS A 59 -7.82 -11.36 10.22
CA LYS A 59 -6.53 -12.00 10.51
C LYS A 59 -5.39 -11.17 9.94
N SER A 60 -4.15 -11.61 10.15
CA SER A 60 -3.00 -11.06 9.42
C SER A 60 -3.18 -11.20 7.91
N LEU A 61 -3.10 -10.08 7.21
CA LEU A 61 -3.36 -9.99 5.78
C LEU A 61 -2.10 -10.35 4.98
N SER A 62 -2.28 -11.26 4.04
CA SER A 62 -1.29 -11.69 3.05
C SER A 62 -1.67 -11.17 1.66
N ARG A 63 -0.77 -11.31 0.68
CA ARG A 63 -1.08 -10.98 -0.73
C ARG A 63 -2.36 -11.64 -1.21
N ALA A 64 -2.61 -12.90 -0.86
CA ALA A 64 -3.76 -13.67 -1.36
C ALA A 64 -5.11 -13.15 -0.86
N ASP A 65 -5.13 -12.33 0.20
CA ASP A 65 -6.37 -11.79 0.76
C ASP A 65 -6.86 -10.55 -0.03
N PHE A 66 -6.08 -10.03 -0.98
CA PHE A 66 -6.45 -8.88 -1.81
C PHE A 66 -6.76 -9.27 -3.25
N GLU A 67 -7.99 -9.03 -3.69
CA GLU A 67 -8.33 -9.05 -5.11
C GLU A 67 -7.90 -7.74 -5.78
N GLY A 68 -7.01 -7.83 -6.77
CA GLY A 68 -6.55 -6.67 -7.53
C GLY A 68 -5.27 -6.03 -7.00
N THR A 69 -5.18 -4.71 -7.24
CA THR A 69 -4.00 -3.88 -6.96
C THR A 69 -4.15 -3.14 -5.65
N PHE A 70 -3.08 -3.08 -4.87
CA PHE A 70 -3.00 -2.25 -3.67
C PHE A 70 -1.64 -1.57 -3.58
N ILE A 71 -1.55 -0.51 -2.76
CA ILE A 71 -0.30 0.17 -2.45
C ILE A 71 -0.03 0.10 -0.95
N ILE A 72 1.22 -0.03 -0.56
CA ILE A 72 1.67 0.05 0.83
C ILE A 72 2.48 1.32 1.02
N LEU A 73 2.17 2.06 2.07
CA LEU A 73 2.80 3.34 2.38
C LEU A 73 2.99 3.52 3.89
N ARG A 74 3.91 4.40 4.30
CA ARG A 74 4.17 4.70 5.70
C ARG A 74 3.40 5.94 6.15
N VAL A 75 2.82 5.85 7.34
CA VAL A 75 2.20 6.97 8.04
C VAL A 75 3.12 7.37 9.19
N ASP A 76 3.50 8.65 9.20
CA ASP A 76 4.12 9.31 10.34
C ASP A 76 3.17 10.42 10.76
N PRO A 77 2.21 10.14 11.67
CA PRO A 77 1.07 11.00 11.91
C PRO A 77 1.46 12.46 12.18
N PRO A 78 0.82 13.44 11.52
CA PRO A 78 -0.38 13.30 10.68
C PRO A 78 -0.10 13.07 9.18
N GLU A 79 1.14 12.82 8.79
CA GLU A 79 1.56 12.82 7.39
C GLU A 79 1.77 11.41 6.81
N LEU A 80 1.58 11.30 5.49
CA LEU A 80 2.13 10.18 4.72
C LEU A 80 3.57 10.52 4.31
N VAL A 81 4.45 9.54 4.47
CA VAL A 81 5.88 9.65 4.16
C VAL A 81 6.32 8.46 3.31
N SER A 82 7.47 8.60 2.66
CA SER A 82 8.07 7.51 1.89
C SER A 82 8.36 6.30 2.78
N LEU A 83 8.18 5.10 2.22
CA LEU A 83 8.73 3.89 2.82
C LEU A 83 10.24 4.02 2.98
N THR A 84 10.76 3.50 4.09
CA THR A 84 12.20 3.32 4.28
C THR A 84 12.67 2.08 3.51
N GLN A 85 13.99 1.93 3.32
CA GLN A 85 14.54 0.72 2.70
C GLN A 85 14.19 -0.54 3.51
N GLU A 86 14.21 -0.45 4.85
CA GLU A 86 13.83 -1.56 5.73
C GLU A 86 12.37 -1.96 5.54
N ASP A 87 11.46 -0.98 5.41
CA ASP A 87 10.05 -1.27 5.14
C ASP A 87 9.89 -1.95 3.78
N ILE A 88 10.58 -1.46 2.74
CA ILE A 88 10.56 -2.04 1.40
C ILE A 88 11.02 -3.50 1.42
N ASP A 89 12.14 -3.80 2.08
CA ASP A 89 12.72 -5.15 2.09
C ASP A 89 11.77 -6.15 2.77
N ILE A 90 11.21 -5.76 3.94
CA ILE A 90 10.27 -6.60 4.70
C ILE A 90 8.96 -6.80 3.93
N LEU A 91 8.37 -5.72 3.42
CA LEU A 91 7.06 -5.75 2.77
C LEU A 91 7.12 -6.43 1.40
N SER A 92 8.20 -6.25 0.64
CA SER A 92 8.37 -6.92 -0.65
C SER A 92 8.42 -8.44 -0.50
N GLN A 93 9.06 -8.94 0.55
CA GLN A 93 9.08 -10.37 0.84
C GLN A 93 7.72 -10.89 1.33
N ALA A 94 7.00 -10.11 2.14
CA ALA A 94 5.73 -10.52 2.73
C ALA A 94 4.55 -10.53 1.75
N TYR A 95 4.58 -9.68 0.74
CA TYR A 95 3.49 -9.49 -0.23
C TYR A 95 3.85 -9.91 -1.66
N GLN A 96 4.87 -10.76 -1.82
CA GLN A 96 5.23 -11.38 -3.09
C GLN A 96 4.12 -12.28 -3.66
#